data_AF-A0A8W8NC77-F1
#
_entry.id   AF-A0A8W8NC77-F1
#
_cell.length_a   1.000
_cell.length_b   1.000
_cell.length_c   1.000
_cell.angle_alpha   90.00
_cell.angle_beta   90.00
_cell.angle_gamma   90.00
#
_symmetry.space_group_name_H-M   'P 1'
#
loop_
_entity.id
_entity.type
_entity.pdbx_description
1 polymer ?
#
loop_
_entity_poly.entity_id
_entity_poly.type
_entity_poly.pdbx_seq_one_letter_code
_entity_poly.pdbx_strand_id
1 'polypeptide(L)'
;EAIREQEPEQQVESTILFAIGSHKVFVTFCLFLHGLTAGIAMWHLTMTYILLYFSYIDFLEHYRILALPVQCMFYILLVLCTVSACDRFDIGRPTRRFVLQSFTLQTGTVSIVIYFVALILSLCMANLEDKMNLYNRYPDLWMDVNNNNNVLSSAGDDISTWRDLNTARCCMAILAWIVLSITASTDRLTDNLRAGDDEFLEDVGTQQKV
;
A
#
# COMPACT_ATOMS: atom_id res chain seq x y z
N GLU A 1 20.24 -13.21 55.46
CA GLU A 1 19.07 -13.78 54.76
C GLU A 1 18.69 -12.86 53.63
N ALA A 2 18.68 -13.40 52.41
CA ALA A 2 18.50 -12.64 51.19
C ALA A 2 17.04 -12.23 51.02
N ILE A 3 16.83 -10.92 50.85
CA ILE A 3 15.58 -10.33 50.39
C ILE A 3 15.42 -10.79 48.93
N ARG A 4 14.46 -11.68 48.67
CA ARG A 4 14.04 -12.02 47.30
C ARG A 4 13.36 -10.77 46.72
N GLU A 5 14.05 -10.09 45.82
CA GLU A 5 13.44 -9.10 44.94
C GLU A 5 12.41 -9.81 44.05
N GLN A 6 11.13 -9.53 44.26
CA GLN A 6 10.06 -9.84 43.32
C GLN A 6 10.03 -8.72 42.27
N GLU A 7 10.69 -8.94 41.13
CA GLU A 7 10.44 -8.22 39.87
C GLU A 7 9.72 -9.18 38.88
N PRO A 8 8.98 -8.72 37.86
CA PRO A 8 7.73 -7.98 37.92
C PRO A 8 6.66 -8.72 37.08
N GLU A 9 6.00 -9.73 37.65
CA GLU A 9 4.94 -10.52 36.95
C GLU A 9 3.81 -9.61 36.40
N GLN A 10 3.51 -8.53 37.11
CA GLN A 10 2.42 -7.60 36.80
C GLN A 10 2.75 -6.61 35.66
N GLN A 11 4.02 -6.37 35.36
CA GLN A 11 4.46 -5.35 34.41
C GLN A 11 4.52 -5.90 32.97
N VAL A 12 4.69 -7.22 32.82
CA VAL A 12 4.75 -7.92 31.52
C VAL A 12 3.35 -8.06 30.92
N GLU A 13 2.34 -8.51 31.69
CA GLU A 13 0.95 -8.62 31.22
C GLU A 13 0.40 -7.27 30.74
N SER A 14 0.71 -6.19 31.47
CA SER A 14 0.29 -4.82 31.11
C SER A 14 0.83 -4.37 29.75
N THR A 15 2.08 -4.72 29.44
CA THR A 15 2.74 -4.34 28.19
C THR A 15 2.17 -5.09 26.99
N ILE A 16 1.87 -6.38 27.14
CA ILE A 16 1.28 -7.23 26.09
C ILE A 16 -0.16 -6.79 25.79
N LEU A 17 -0.97 -6.52 26.81
CA LEU A 17 -2.34 -6.02 26.64
C LEU A 17 -2.36 -4.66 25.91
N PHE A 18 -1.44 -3.77 26.24
CA PHE A 18 -1.28 -2.49 25.54
C PHE A 18 -0.87 -2.69 24.07
N ALA A 19 0.04 -3.63 23.79
CA ALA A 19 0.46 -3.97 22.43
C ALA A 19 -0.71 -4.53 21.58
N ILE A 20 -1.49 -5.46 22.13
CA ILE A 20 -2.68 -6.02 21.46
C ILE A 20 -3.72 -4.92 21.21
N GLY A 21 -3.97 -4.04 22.18
CA GLY A 21 -4.88 -2.91 22.02
C GLY A 21 -4.45 -1.95 20.91
N SER A 22 -3.17 -1.57 20.91
CA SER A 22 -2.58 -0.69 19.89
C SER A 22 -2.63 -1.32 18.50
N HIS A 23 -2.32 -2.61 18.39
CA HIS A 23 -2.38 -3.35 17.14
C HIS A 23 -3.82 -3.40 16.58
N LYS A 24 -4.84 -3.65 17.40
CA LYS A 24 -6.24 -3.63 16.94
C LYS A 24 -6.68 -2.28 16.38
N VAL A 25 -6.26 -1.18 17.03
CA VAL A 25 -6.53 0.18 16.55
C VAL A 25 -5.82 0.41 15.21
N PHE A 26 -4.55 0.01 15.12
CA PHE A 26 -3.76 0.10 13.89
C PHE A 26 -4.39 -0.69 12.73
N VAL A 27 -4.76 -1.96 12.94
CA VAL A 27 -5.42 -2.80 11.93
C VAL A 27 -6.73 -2.17 11.45
N THR A 28 -7.55 -1.65 12.37
CA THR A 28 -8.80 -0.96 12.01
C THR A 28 -8.55 0.28 11.15
N PHE A 29 -7.57 1.09 11.55
CA PHE A 29 -7.16 2.27 10.80
C PHE A 29 -6.62 1.92 9.40
N CYS A 30 -5.79 0.89 9.30
CA CYS A 30 -5.26 0.44 8.02
C CYS A 30 -6.33 -0.15 7.10
N LEU A 31 -7.31 -0.90 7.62
CA LEU A 31 -8.46 -1.37 6.84
C LEU A 31 -9.23 -0.21 6.21
N PHE A 32 -9.41 0.90 6.94
CA PHE A 32 -9.96 2.12 6.38
C PHE A 32 -9.09 2.69 5.25
N LEU A 33 -7.77 2.75 5.43
CA LEU A 33 -6.84 3.23 4.40
C LEU A 33 -6.86 2.35 3.14
N HIS A 34 -6.97 1.03 3.27
CA HIS A 34 -7.10 0.12 2.13
C HIS A 34 -8.35 0.44 1.30
N GLY A 35 -9.50 0.66 1.96
CA GLY A 35 -10.73 1.07 1.30
C GLY A 35 -10.66 2.47 0.69
N LEU A 36 -10.08 3.44 1.41
CA LEU A 36 -9.85 4.80 0.92
C LEU A 36 -8.99 4.80 -0.35
N THR A 37 -7.93 3.98 -0.37
CA THR A 37 -7.04 3.84 -1.52
C THR A 37 -7.78 3.29 -2.74
N ALA A 38 -8.63 2.28 -2.57
CA ALA A 38 -9.46 1.75 -3.64
C ALA A 38 -10.50 2.77 -4.15
N GLY A 39 -11.08 3.57 -3.25
CA GLY A 39 -11.98 4.66 -3.61
C GLY A 39 -11.29 5.76 -4.42
N ILE A 40 -10.10 6.20 -4.00
CA ILE A 40 -9.29 7.18 -4.74
C ILE A 40 -8.87 6.59 -6.09
N ALA A 41 -8.51 5.31 -6.15
CA ALA A 41 -8.20 4.61 -7.40
C ALA A 41 -9.38 4.61 -8.39
N MET A 42 -10.58 4.31 -7.92
CA MET A 42 -11.78 4.31 -8.75
C MET A 42 -12.14 5.73 -9.23
N TRP A 43 -12.07 6.73 -8.34
CA TRP A 43 -12.29 8.13 -8.69
C TRP A 43 -11.26 8.61 -9.73
N HIS A 44 -9.97 8.34 -9.51
CA HIS A 44 -8.90 8.79 -10.38
C HIS A 44 -8.97 8.14 -11.76
N LEU A 45 -9.31 6.84 -11.81
CA LEU A 45 -9.59 6.13 -13.06
C LEU A 45 -10.74 6.81 -13.82
N THR A 46 -11.87 7.05 -13.15
CA THR A 46 -13.04 7.69 -13.77
C THR A 46 -12.71 9.08 -14.29
N MET A 47 -12.10 9.94 -13.47
CA MET A 47 -11.71 11.29 -13.86
C MET A 47 -10.73 11.29 -15.04
N THR A 48 -9.72 10.41 -15.01
CA THR A 48 -8.75 10.29 -16.10
C THR A 48 -9.41 9.97 -17.43
N TYR A 49 -10.31 8.98 -17.47
CA TYR A 49 -10.99 8.59 -18.71
C TYR A 49 -12.02 9.64 -19.18
N ILE A 50 -12.63 10.41 -18.27
CA ILE A 50 -13.46 11.56 -18.63
C ILE A 50 -12.60 12.64 -19.30
N LEU A 51 -11.44 12.99 -18.72
CA LEU A 51 -10.59 14.04 -19.29
C LEU A 51 -9.93 13.59 -20.61
N LEU A 52 -9.56 12.31 -20.74
CA LEU A 52 -8.98 11.74 -21.97
C LEU A 52 -9.98 11.58 -23.12
N TYR A 53 -11.28 11.78 -22.87
CA TYR A 53 -12.28 11.87 -23.94
C TYR A 53 -12.10 13.14 -24.80
N PHE A 54 -11.47 14.18 -24.24
CA PHE A 54 -11.16 15.42 -24.93
C PHE A 54 -9.77 15.36 -25.61
N SER A 55 -9.34 16.48 -26.19
CA SER A 55 -7.98 16.61 -26.76
C SER A 55 -6.91 16.46 -25.68
N TYR A 56 -5.72 15.96 -26.04
CA TYR A 56 -4.59 15.86 -25.11
C TYR A 56 -4.16 17.21 -24.52
N ILE A 57 -4.33 18.29 -25.26
CA ILE A 57 -4.04 19.65 -24.76
C ILE A 57 -5.04 20.04 -23.66
N ASP A 58 -6.33 19.76 -23.87
CA ASP A 58 -7.37 20.03 -22.87
C ASP A 58 -7.17 19.14 -21.63
N PHE A 59 -6.84 17.87 -21.84
CA PHE A 59 -6.46 16.95 -20.76
C PHE A 59 -5.32 17.52 -19.92
N LEU A 60 -4.22 17.94 -20.55
CA LEU A 60 -3.04 18.46 -19.85
C LEU A 60 -3.37 19.73 -19.07
N GLU A 61 -4.13 20.65 -19.65
CA GLU A 61 -4.49 21.91 -19.00
C GLU A 61 -5.29 21.69 -17.70
N HIS A 62 -6.22 20.74 -17.72
CA HIS A 62 -7.07 20.43 -16.58
C HIS A 62 -6.40 19.48 -15.57
N TYR A 63 -5.71 18.45 -16.04
CA TYR A 63 -5.12 17.41 -15.19
C TYR A 63 -3.85 17.88 -14.47
N ARG A 64 -3.10 18.83 -15.05
CA ARG A 64 -1.87 19.43 -14.49
C ARG A 64 -1.93 19.73 -12.99
N ILE A 65 -3.02 20.35 -12.54
CA ILE A 65 -3.17 20.81 -11.15
C ILE A 65 -3.32 19.62 -10.18
N LEU A 66 -3.82 18.49 -10.69
CA LEU A 66 -4.06 17.26 -9.93
C LEU A 66 -2.89 16.28 -9.98
N ALA A 67 -2.06 16.33 -11.03
CA ALA A 67 -0.99 15.37 -11.27
C ALA A 67 -0.09 15.13 -10.04
N LEU A 68 0.50 16.19 -9.50
CA LEU A 68 1.41 16.07 -8.34
C LEU A 68 0.68 15.69 -7.03
N PRO A 69 -0.43 16.35 -6.63
CA PRO A 69 -1.16 15.95 -5.43
C PRO A 69 -1.62 14.49 -5.46
N VAL A 70 -2.18 14.04 -6.58
CA VAL A 70 -2.67 12.66 -6.72
C VAL A 70 -1.52 11.66 -6.66
N GLN A 71 -0.41 11.95 -7.32
CA GLN A 71 0.78 11.10 -7.25
C GLN A 71 1.31 10.94 -5.82
N CYS A 72 1.40 12.04 -5.05
CA CYS A 72 1.79 12.00 -3.65
C CYS A 72 0.81 11.21 -2.78
N MET A 73 -0.50 11.38 -3.00
CA MET A 73 -1.54 10.63 -2.29
C MET A 73 -1.41 9.13 -2.54
N PHE A 74 -1.27 8.70 -3.80
CA PHE A 74 -1.05 7.29 -4.12
C PHE A 74 0.21 6.74 -3.49
N TYR A 75 1.32 7.48 -3.54
CA TYR A 75 2.57 7.02 -2.95
C TYR A 75 2.43 6.76 -1.45
N ILE A 76 1.91 7.72 -0.68
CA ILE A 76 1.73 7.58 0.77
C ILE A 76 0.77 6.43 1.08
N LEU A 77 -0.38 6.38 0.41
CA LEU A 77 -1.40 5.38 0.67
C LEU A 77 -0.94 3.97 0.30
N LEU A 78 -0.27 3.79 -0.85
CA LEU A 78 0.26 2.50 -1.28
C LEU A 78 1.38 2.02 -0.35
N VAL A 79 2.25 2.91 0.13
CA VAL A 79 3.26 2.55 1.13
C VAL A 79 2.60 2.08 2.42
N LEU A 80 1.64 2.84 2.96
CA LEU A 80 0.92 2.46 4.19
C LEU A 80 0.15 1.14 4.02
N CYS A 81 -0.52 0.94 2.89
CA CYS A 81 -1.22 -0.30 2.58
C CYS A 81 -0.24 -1.48 2.44
N THR A 82 0.91 -1.28 1.81
CA THR A 82 1.94 -2.33 1.68
C THR A 82 2.46 -2.73 3.06
N VAL A 83 2.84 -1.76 3.89
CA VAL A 83 3.34 -2.01 5.26
C VAL A 83 2.27 -2.71 6.09
N SER A 84 1.02 -2.26 6.05
CA SER A 84 -0.07 -2.90 6.77
C SER A 84 -0.33 -4.33 6.30
N ALA A 85 -0.31 -4.58 4.99
CA ALA A 85 -0.44 -5.93 4.46
C ALA A 85 0.72 -6.81 4.94
N CYS A 86 1.96 -6.31 4.92
CA CYS A 86 3.13 -7.03 5.44
C CYS A 86 3.01 -7.37 6.93
N ASP A 87 2.52 -6.42 7.74
CA ASP A 87 2.30 -6.57 9.18
C ASP A 87 1.28 -7.68 9.49
N ARG A 88 0.11 -7.62 8.81
CA ARG A 88 -0.98 -8.59 8.97
C ARG A 88 -0.57 -10.04 8.68
N PHE A 89 0.35 -10.23 7.73
CA PHE A 89 0.82 -11.57 7.34
C PHE A 89 2.14 -11.97 8.01
N ASP A 90 2.66 -11.16 8.93
CA ASP A 90 3.88 -11.39 9.70
C ASP A 90 5.07 -11.83 8.83
N ILE A 91 5.58 -10.91 8.00
CA ILE A 91 6.82 -11.12 7.24
C ILE A 91 8.05 -11.30 8.16
N GLY A 92 7.94 -11.03 9.47
CA GLY A 92 9.02 -11.21 10.44
C GLY A 92 9.47 -12.66 10.62
N ARG A 93 8.59 -13.64 10.34
CA ARG A 93 8.91 -15.08 10.30
C ARG A 93 8.53 -15.70 8.94
N PRO A 94 9.21 -15.34 7.85
CA PRO A 94 8.84 -15.80 6.52
C PRO A 94 9.24 -17.28 6.36
N THR A 95 8.30 -18.19 6.54
CA THR A 95 8.54 -19.60 6.23
C THR A 95 8.64 -19.79 4.71
N ARG A 96 9.52 -20.67 4.20
CA ARG A 96 9.67 -20.89 2.74
C ARG A 96 8.34 -21.24 2.06
N ARG A 97 7.47 -21.95 2.77
CA ARG A 97 6.12 -22.27 2.33
C ARG A 97 5.26 -21.02 2.11
N PHE A 98 5.41 -19.98 2.93
CA PHE A 98 4.69 -18.71 2.82
C PHE A 98 5.09 -17.91 1.57
N VAL A 99 6.39 -17.82 1.25
CA VAL A 99 6.85 -17.14 0.02
C VAL A 99 6.32 -17.86 -1.22
N LEU A 100 6.43 -19.19 -1.25
CA LEU A 100 5.83 -20.02 -2.29
C LEU A 100 4.32 -19.83 -2.35
N GLN A 101 3.62 -19.78 -1.21
CA GLN A 101 2.17 -19.66 -1.15
C GLN A 101 1.64 -18.30 -1.66
N SER A 102 2.44 -17.24 -1.45
CA SER A 102 2.22 -15.92 -2.03
C SER A 102 2.35 -15.94 -3.57
N PHE A 103 3.34 -16.66 -4.09
CA PHE A 103 3.49 -16.89 -5.54
C PHE A 103 2.45 -17.87 -6.11
N THR A 104 1.94 -18.82 -5.33
CA THR A 104 0.91 -19.78 -5.77
C THR A 104 -0.52 -19.28 -5.58
N LEU A 105 -0.72 -17.98 -5.32
CA LEU A 105 -2.03 -17.34 -5.17
C LEU A 105 -2.95 -17.94 -4.08
N GLN A 106 -2.40 -18.71 -3.12
CA GLN A 106 -3.18 -19.37 -2.09
C GLN A 106 -3.38 -18.44 -0.88
N THR A 107 -4.36 -17.55 -1.01
CA THR A 107 -5.05 -16.72 0.02
C THR A 107 -4.26 -15.61 0.74
N GLY A 108 -4.89 -14.42 0.85
CA GLY A 108 -4.48 -13.26 1.67
C GLY A 108 -3.20 -12.54 1.26
N THR A 109 -2.08 -13.25 1.29
CA THR A 109 -0.72 -12.76 1.09
C THR A 109 -0.49 -12.17 -0.30
N VAL A 110 -1.28 -12.61 -1.27
CA VAL A 110 -1.31 -12.06 -2.64
C VAL A 110 -1.54 -10.54 -2.63
N SER A 111 -2.31 -10.02 -1.67
CA SER A 111 -2.55 -8.57 -1.57
C SER A 111 -1.25 -7.78 -1.34
N ILE A 112 -0.25 -8.34 -0.64
CA ILE A 112 1.09 -7.72 -0.48
C ILE A 112 1.75 -7.56 -1.84
N VAL A 113 1.78 -8.63 -2.64
CA VAL A 113 2.43 -8.61 -3.96
C VAL A 113 1.71 -7.62 -4.87
N ILE A 114 0.37 -7.60 -4.86
CA ILE A 114 -0.41 -6.67 -5.67
C ILE A 114 -0.15 -5.21 -5.24
N TYR A 115 -0.15 -4.89 -3.94
CA TYR A 115 0.18 -3.54 -3.46
C TYR A 115 1.61 -3.13 -3.81
N PHE A 116 2.56 -4.07 -3.71
CA PHE A 116 3.96 -3.82 -4.07
C PHE A 116 4.12 -3.53 -5.56
N VAL A 117 3.44 -4.29 -6.43
CA VAL A 117 3.44 -4.02 -7.88
C VAL A 117 2.76 -2.69 -8.18
N ALA A 118 1.63 -2.37 -7.53
CA ALA A 118 0.98 -1.07 -7.66
C ALA A 118 1.89 0.10 -7.24
N LEU A 119 2.67 -0.08 -6.17
CA LEU A 119 3.67 0.89 -5.70
C LEU A 119 4.79 1.09 -6.72
N ILE A 120 5.32 0.00 -7.29
CA ILE A 120 6.32 0.06 -8.37
C ILE A 120 5.76 0.82 -9.57
N LEU A 121 4.56 0.49 -10.03
CA LEU A 121 3.93 1.22 -11.13
C LEU A 121 3.79 2.71 -10.83
N SER A 122 3.38 3.05 -9.59
CA SER A 122 3.29 4.45 -9.16
C SER A 122 4.64 5.16 -9.25
N LEU A 123 5.75 4.48 -8.90
CA LEU A 123 7.09 5.04 -9.03
C LEU A 123 7.53 5.16 -10.49
N CYS A 124 7.23 4.17 -11.33
CA CYS A 124 7.55 4.18 -12.76
C CYS A 124 6.90 5.33 -13.52
N MET A 125 5.70 5.76 -13.12
CA MET A 125 4.97 6.87 -13.74
C MET A 125 5.22 8.24 -13.08
N ALA A 126 6.03 8.30 -12.02
CA ALA A 126 6.22 9.53 -11.24
C ALA A 126 6.86 10.67 -12.07
N ASN A 127 7.77 10.34 -12.97
CA ASN A 127 8.39 11.31 -13.89
C ASN A 127 7.39 11.87 -14.91
N LEU A 128 6.42 11.07 -15.35
CA LEU A 128 5.37 11.50 -16.28
C LEU A 128 4.38 12.45 -15.58
N GLU A 129 4.00 12.15 -14.33
CA GLU A 129 3.17 13.03 -13.50
C GLU A 129 3.85 14.37 -13.21
N ASP A 130 5.15 14.37 -12.92
CA ASP A 130 5.93 15.60 -12.74
C ASP A 130 5.98 16.42 -14.04
N LYS A 131 6.24 15.76 -15.18
CA LYS A 131 6.21 16.39 -16.50
C LYS A 131 4.85 17.07 -16.79
N MET A 132 3.73 16.43 -16.40
CA MET A 132 2.38 16.99 -16.57
C MET A 132 2.12 18.18 -15.65
N ASN A 133 2.56 18.11 -14.39
CA ASN A 133 2.47 19.22 -13.45
C ASN A 133 3.22 20.48 -13.96
N LEU A 134 4.34 20.28 -14.66
CA LEU A 134 5.16 21.37 -15.20
C LEU A 134 4.62 21.98 -16.51
N TYR A 135 3.54 21.45 -17.09
CA TYR A 135 3.04 21.82 -18.42
C TYR A 135 2.92 23.35 -18.65
N ASN A 136 2.31 24.09 -17.72
CA ASN A 136 2.13 25.54 -17.88
C ASN A 136 3.44 26.35 -17.71
N ARG A 137 4.43 25.81 -17.00
CA ARG A 137 5.69 26.52 -16.75
C ARG A 137 6.72 26.25 -17.85
N TYR A 138 6.68 25.06 -18.42
CA TYR A 138 7.60 24.62 -19.46
C TYR A 138 6.85 23.83 -20.54
N PRO A 139 6.02 24.49 -21.37
CA PRO A 139 5.27 23.83 -22.44
C PRO A 139 6.17 23.16 -23.48
N ASP A 140 7.40 23.67 -23.63
CA ASP A 140 8.41 23.12 -24.53
C ASP A 140 8.80 21.66 -24.19
N LEU A 141 8.58 21.20 -22.95
CA LEU A 141 8.80 19.79 -22.56
C LEU A 141 7.90 18.80 -23.33
N TRP A 142 6.80 19.30 -23.88
CA TRP A 142 5.81 18.54 -24.63
C TRP A 142 5.94 18.75 -26.15
N MET A 143 6.91 19.56 -26.57
CA MET A 143 7.20 19.87 -27.98
C MET A 143 8.43 19.08 -28.44
N ASP A 144 8.32 18.34 -29.55
CA ASP A 144 9.50 17.74 -30.19
C ASP A 144 10.18 18.77 -31.10
N VAL A 145 11.24 19.41 -30.59
CA VAL A 145 11.97 20.49 -31.28
C VAL A 145 12.62 20.03 -32.59
N ASN A 146 12.85 18.72 -32.76
CA ASN A 146 13.46 18.18 -33.97
C ASN A 146 12.46 17.85 -35.09
N ASN A 147 11.15 17.89 -34.80
CA ASN A 147 10.13 17.48 -35.75
C ASN A 147 8.94 18.44 -35.72
N ASN A 148 8.99 19.42 -36.63
CA ASN A 148 8.10 20.60 -36.71
C ASN A 148 6.61 20.27 -36.87
N ASN A 149 6.22 18.99 -36.98
CA ASN A 149 4.87 18.53 -37.27
C ASN A 149 4.30 17.65 -36.13
N ASN A 150 5.04 17.43 -35.02
CA ASN A 150 4.86 16.25 -34.16
C ASN A 150 4.57 16.53 -32.67
N VAL A 151 4.26 17.77 -32.30
CA VAL A 151 3.93 18.16 -30.91
C VAL A 151 2.88 17.23 -30.30
N LEU A 152 1.86 16.86 -31.09
CA LEU A 152 0.79 15.97 -30.66
C LEU A 152 1.23 14.49 -30.55
N SER A 153 2.25 14.09 -31.31
CA SER A 153 2.73 12.70 -31.37
C SER A 153 3.56 12.33 -30.13
N SER A 154 4.52 13.17 -29.76
CA SER A 154 5.34 12.95 -28.55
C SER A 154 4.51 13.04 -27.26
N ALA A 155 3.62 14.03 -27.18
CA ALA A 155 2.68 14.14 -26.07
C ALA A 155 1.71 12.94 -26.00
N GLY A 156 1.25 12.46 -27.16
CA GLY A 156 0.36 11.29 -27.25
C GLY A 156 1.01 10.01 -26.74
N ASP A 157 2.28 9.77 -27.09
CA ASP A 157 3.02 8.58 -26.65
C ASP A 157 3.24 8.58 -25.13
N ASP A 158 3.65 9.72 -24.55
CA ASP A 158 3.84 9.86 -23.11
C ASP A 158 2.52 9.74 -22.34
N ILE A 159 1.45 10.39 -22.81
CA ILE A 159 0.12 10.34 -22.18
C ILE A 159 -0.46 8.93 -22.28
N SER A 160 -0.27 8.23 -23.40
CA SER A 160 -0.74 6.85 -23.57
C SER A 160 -0.01 5.89 -22.61
N THR A 161 1.31 6.03 -22.49
CA THR A 161 2.13 5.25 -21.55
C THR A 161 1.71 5.53 -20.11
N TRP A 162 1.53 6.81 -19.76
CA TRP A 162 1.02 7.20 -18.44
C TRP A 162 -0.36 6.62 -18.16
N ARG A 163 -1.30 6.71 -19.12
CA ARG A 163 -2.66 6.18 -18.99
C ARG A 163 -2.64 4.68 -18.69
N ASP A 164 -1.82 3.92 -19.41
CA ASP A 164 -1.77 2.47 -19.27
C ASP A 164 -1.19 2.07 -17.90
N LEU A 165 -0.11 2.74 -17.46
CA LEU A 165 0.47 2.56 -16.13
C LEU A 165 -0.51 2.98 -15.02
N ASN A 166 -1.20 4.11 -15.19
CA ASN A 166 -2.20 4.61 -14.24
C ASN A 166 -3.36 3.61 -14.10
N THR A 167 -3.88 3.14 -15.23
CA THR A 167 -4.96 2.15 -15.27
C THR A 167 -4.54 0.89 -14.53
N ALA A 168 -3.34 0.36 -14.82
CA ALA A 168 -2.81 -0.82 -14.14
C ALA A 168 -2.63 -0.60 -12.63
N ARG A 169 -2.10 0.56 -12.19
CA ARG A 169 -1.98 0.93 -10.78
C ARG A 169 -3.35 0.94 -10.08
N CYS A 170 -4.33 1.60 -10.66
CA CYS A 170 -5.69 1.70 -10.12
C CYS A 170 -6.36 0.32 -10.01
N CYS A 171 -6.27 -0.49 -11.08
CA CYS A 171 -6.79 -1.85 -11.07
C CYS A 171 -6.14 -2.71 -9.98
N MET A 172 -4.81 -2.65 -9.84
CA MET A 172 -4.11 -3.39 -8.79
C MET A 172 -4.48 -2.91 -7.39
N ALA A 173 -4.60 -1.61 -7.14
CA ALA A 173 -5.04 -1.10 -5.84
C ALA A 173 -6.45 -1.60 -5.45
N ILE A 174 -7.39 -1.63 -6.41
CA ILE A 174 -8.75 -2.14 -6.20
C ILE A 174 -8.74 -3.65 -5.98
N LEU A 175 -7.98 -4.41 -6.79
CA LEU A 175 -7.84 -5.86 -6.64
C LEU A 175 -7.23 -6.24 -5.29
N ALA A 176 -6.19 -5.53 -4.85
CA ALA A 176 -5.56 -5.75 -3.56
C ALA A 176 -6.55 -5.55 -2.41
N TRP A 177 -7.37 -4.49 -2.48
CA TRP A 177 -8.44 -4.25 -1.51
C TRP A 177 -9.48 -5.38 -1.50
N ILE A 178 -9.97 -5.82 -2.67
CA ILE A 178 -10.94 -6.93 -2.77
C ILE A 178 -10.37 -8.22 -2.16
N VAL A 179 -9.13 -8.59 -2.51
CA VAL A 179 -8.45 -9.78 -1.95
C VAL A 179 -8.34 -9.68 -0.43
N LEU A 180 -8.01 -8.50 0.08
CA LEU A 180 -7.89 -8.25 1.51
C LEU A 180 -9.26 -8.30 2.22
N SER A 181 -10.31 -7.75 1.60
CA SER A 181 -11.68 -7.79 2.12
C SER A 181 -12.22 -9.21 2.22
N ILE A 182 -11.91 -10.08 1.25
CA ILE A 182 -12.31 -11.49 1.29
C ILE A 182 -11.53 -12.25 2.37
N THR A 183 -10.25 -11.92 2.57
CA THR A 183 -9.38 -12.57 3.56
C THR A 183 -9.41 -11.87 4.92
N ALA A 184 -10.39 -10.99 5.16
CA ALA A 184 -10.41 -10.09 6.31
C ALA A 184 -10.49 -10.79 7.67
N SER A 185 -10.82 -12.08 7.74
CA SER A 185 -10.89 -12.86 8.97
C SER A 185 -9.55 -13.42 9.48
N THR A 186 -8.49 -13.38 8.68
CA THR A 186 -7.19 -13.95 9.06
C THR A 186 -6.27 -12.83 9.57
N ASP A 187 -6.10 -12.72 10.90
CA ASP A 187 -5.17 -11.77 11.53
C ASP A 187 -4.11 -12.53 12.32
N ARG A 188 -3.03 -12.91 11.63
CA ARG A 188 -2.02 -13.85 12.17
C ARG A 188 -1.09 -13.20 13.18
N LEU A 189 -0.93 -11.87 13.15
CA LEU A 189 -0.09 -11.18 14.13
C LEU A 189 -0.75 -11.22 15.51
N THR A 190 -2.06 -10.97 15.58
CA THR A 190 -2.83 -11.14 16.82
C THR A 190 -2.71 -12.58 17.35
N ASP A 191 -2.75 -13.59 16.49
CA ASP A 191 -2.58 -15.00 16.89
C ASP A 191 -1.17 -15.29 17.42
N ASN A 192 -0.12 -14.78 16.75
CA ASN A 192 1.27 -14.96 17.16
C ASN A 192 1.59 -14.24 18.49
N LEU A 193 1.02 -13.06 18.70
CA LEU A 193 1.14 -12.32 19.97
C LEU A 193 0.47 -13.06 21.12
N ARG A 194 -0.69 -13.69 20.87
CA ARG A 194 -1.37 -14.54 21.86
C ARG A 194 -0.59 -15.81 22.17
N ALA A 195 -0.08 -16.49 21.14
CA ALA A 195 0.70 -17.72 21.33
C ALA A 195 1.99 -17.48 22.13
N GLY A 196 2.66 -16.33 21.94
CA GLY A 196 3.83 -15.97 22.73
C GLY A 196 3.51 -15.66 24.21
N ASP A 197 2.30 -15.18 24.50
CA ASP A 197 1.81 -14.96 25.87
C ASP A 197 1.54 -16.30 26.56
N ASP A 198 0.86 -17.23 25.87
CA ASP A 198 0.57 -18.58 26.38
C ASP A 198 1.86 -19.36 26.71
N GLU A 199 2.88 -19.30 25.82
CA GLU A 199 4.19 -19.96 26.03
C GLU A 199 4.95 -19.34 27.20
N PHE A 200 4.89 -18.02 27.38
CA PHE A 200 5.49 -17.33 28.53
C PHE A 200 4.81 -17.71 29.85
N LEU A 201 3.48 -17.75 29.89
CA LEU A 201 2.71 -18.14 31.07
C LEU A 201 2.98 -19.60 31.47
N GLU A 202 3.13 -20.51 30.51
CA GLU A 202 3.56 -21.89 30.77
C GLU A 202 4.97 -21.94 31.39
N ASP A 203 5.93 -21.18 30.86
CA ASP A 203 7.32 -21.22 31.33
C ASP A 203 7.47 -20.68 32.77
N VAL A 204 6.75 -19.59 33.10
CA VAL A 204 6.67 -19.04 34.47
C VAL A 204 5.97 -20.01 35.43
N GLY A 205 4.86 -20.62 35.02
CA GLY A 205 4.13 -21.61 35.83
C GLY A 205 4.93 -22.90 36.10
N THR A 206 5.87 -23.23 35.21
CA THR A 206 6.75 -24.39 35.36
C THR A 206 7.93 -24.08 36.30
N GLN A 207 8.47 -22.86 36.26
CA GLN A 207 9.53 -22.38 37.16
C GLN A 207 9.07 -22.26 38.63
N GLN A 208 7.78 -22.00 38.89
CA GLN A 208 7.22 -21.97 40.25
C GLN A 208 6.95 -23.36 40.86
N LYS A 209 6.98 -24.44 40.06
CA LYS A 209 6.69 -25.82 40.52
C LYS A 209 7.93 -26.65 40.87
N VAL A 210 9.13 -26.06 40.77
CA VAL A 210 10.42 -26.69 41.12
C VAL A 210 10.99 -26.05 42.38
#